data_AF-A0A6G2DNT1-F1
#
_entry.id   AF-A0A6G2DNT1-F1
#
_cell.length_a   1.000
_cell.length_b   1.000
_cell.length_c   1.000
_cell.angle_alpha   90.00
_cell.angle_beta   90.00
_cell.angle_gamma   90.00
#
_symmetry.space_group_name_H-M   'P 1'
#
loop_
_entity.id
_entity.type
_entity.pdbx_description
1 polymer ?
#
loop_
_entity_poly.entity_id
_entity_poly.type
_entity_poly.pdbx_seq_one_letter_code
_entity_poly.pdbx_strand_id
1 'polypeptide(L)'
;MKKHFYHSKEKTIDKKYSSIIDVTNEKVDVQELLKCSNVLITDYSSCYIDYLLLNRPIIFFNYDYDDYMRVDRSLYFPYENVTPGEKCQNFDELLVTLQNLYVGKDDYREERENIKTFFYSSETQKSVSEKIINHVLNL
;
A
#
# COMPACT_ATOMS: atom_id res chain seq x y z
N MET A 1 -12.20 1.18 1.44
CA MET A 1 -11.28 2.26 1.87
C MET A 1 -11.07 2.16 3.37
N LYS A 2 -9.85 2.44 3.84
CA LYS A 2 -9.53 2.57 5.27
C LYS A 2 -8.70 3.83 5.45
N LYS A 3 -9.21 4.83 6.18
CA LYS A 3 -8.47 6.06 6.47
C LYS A 3 -7.53 5.86 7.66
N HIS A 4 -6.58 6.78 7.81
CA HIS A 4 -5.80 6.86 9.05
C HIS A 4 -6.71 7.19 10.25
N PHE A 5 -6.32 6.73 11.44
CA PHE A 5 -7.11 6.90 12.67
C PHE A 5 -7.43 8.37 13.01
N TYR A 6 -6.56 9.31 12.65
CA TYR A 6 -6.81 10.75 12.82
C TYR A 6 -8.05 11.25 12.05
N HIS A 7 -8.42 10.56 10.96
CA HIS A 7 -9.59 10.88 10.14
C HIS A 7 -10.82 10.02 10.49
N SER A 8 -10.76 9.22 11.57
CA SER A 8 -11.87 8.35 12.02
C SER A 8 -13.17 9.09 12.32
N LYS A 9 -13.08 10.37 12.72
CA LYS A 9 -14.20 11.24 13.06
C LYS A 9 -14.73 12.07 11.88
N GLU A 10 -14.09 11.98 10.72
CA GLU A 10 -14.60 12.65 9.52
C GLU A 10 -15.95 12.07 9.10
N LYS A 11 -16.68 12.84 8.28
CA LYS A 11 -17.95 12.38 7.74
C LYS A 11 -17.76 11.06 7.00
N THR A 12 -18.69 10.15 7.27
CA THR A 12 -18.83 8.91 6.52
C THR A 12 -19.22 9.21 5.08
N ILE A 13 -18.90 8.27 4.20
CA ILE A 13 -19.19 8.40 2.77
C ILE A 13 -20.71 8.54 2.54
N ASP A 14 -21.06 9.43 1.62
CA ASP A 14 -22.43 9.61 1.16
C ASP A 14 -23.00 8.27 0.66
N LYS A 15 -24.20 7.91 1.14
CA LYS A 15 -24.88 6.64 0.83
C LYS A 15 -25.13 6.44 -0.66
N LYS A 16 -25.09 7.49 -1.49
CA LYS A 16 -25.18 7.37 -2.95
C LYS A 16 -24.03 6.57 -3.56
N TYR A 17 -22.89 6.45 -2.87
CA TYR A 17 -21.73 5.68 -3.31
C TYR A 17 -21.75 4.27 -2.72
N SER A 18 -22.76 3.47 -3.08
CA SER A 18 -22.95 2.11 -2.53
C SER A 18 -21.79 1.15 -2.79
N SER A 19 -20.96 1.42 -3.80
CA SER A 19 -19.79 0.61 -4.13
C SER A 19 -18.57 0.91 -3.26
N ILE A 20 -18.61 1.95 -2.41
CA ILE A 20 -17.49 2.30 -1.52
C ILE A 20 -17.82 1.83 -0.12
N ILE A 21 -17.07 0.84 0.34
CA ILE A 21 -17.14 0.33 1.71
C ILE A 21 -16.06 1.04 2.54
N ASP A 22 -16.48 1.83 3.53
CA ASP A 22 -15.59 2.48 4.50
C ASP A 22 -15.45 1.59 5.74
N VAL A 23 -14.24 1.05 5.95
CA VAL A 23 -13.91 0.18 7.08
C VAL A 23 -13.02 0.88 8.12
N THR A 24 -13.01 2.22 8.12
CA THR A 24 -12.13 3.02 9.01
C THR A 24 -12.40 2.74 10.49
N ASN A 25 -13.67 2.68 10.89
CA ASN A 25 -14.10 2.47 12.28
C ASN A 25 -14.42 1.00 12.61
N GLU A 26 -14.28 0.11 11.63
CA GLU A 26 -14.50 -1.31 11.82
C GLU A 26 -13.27 -1.99 12.41
N LYS A 27 -13.49 -2.99 13.27
CA LYS A 27 -12.42 -3.80 13.87
C LYS A 27 -11.94 -4.87 12.89
N VAL A 28 -11.37 -4.42 11.78
CA VAL A 28 -10.80 -5.29 10.74
C VAL A 28 -9.29 -5.18 10.73
N ASP A 29 -8.62 -6.31 10.67
CA ASP A 29 -7.16 -6.39 10.53
C ASP A 29 -6.74 -5.85 9.15
N VAL A 30 -5.76 -4.94 9.13
CA VAL A 30 -5.22 -4.37 7.89
C VAL A 30 -4.61 -5.46 7.02
N GLN A 31 -3.97 -6.47 7.60
CA GLN A 31 -3.35 -7.54 6.83
C GLN A 31 -4.39 -8.39 6.10
N GLU A 32 -5.59 -8.56 6.67
CA GLU A 32 -6.70 -9.22 5.99
C GLU A 32 -7.20 -8.38 4.81
N LEU A 33 -7.34 -7.05 5.01
CA LEU A 33 -7.74 -6.13 3.95
C LEU A 33 -6.74 -6.11 2.79
N LEU A 34 -5.43 -6.06 3.10
CA LEU A 34 -4.38 -6.15 2.09
C LEU A 34 -4.47 -7.48 1.34
N LYS A 35 -4.59 -8.61 2.05
CA LYS A 35 -4.69 -9.93 1.44
C LYS A 35 -5.91 -10.11 0.53
N CYS A 36 -7.05 -9.50 0.86
CA CYS A 36 -8.27 -9.58 0.03
C CYS A 36 -8.33 -8.53 -1.09
N SER A 37 -7.42 -7.56 -1.13
CA SER A 37 -7.39 -6.52 -2.17
C SER A 37 -6.65 -6.98 -3.43
N ASN A 38 -7.16 -6.60 -4.60
CA ASN A 38 -6.50 -6.86 -5.89
C ASN A 38 -5.54 -5.74 -6.30
N VAL A 39 -5.85 -4.51 -5.92
CA VAL A 39 -5.05 -3.31 -6.19
C VAL A 39 -4.99 -2.49 -4.90
N LEU A 40 -3.80 -2.01 -4.55
CA LEU A 40 -3.61 -1.06 -3.45
C LEU A 40 -3.48 0.34 -4.02
N ILE A 41 -4.23 1.31 -3.48
CA ILE A 41 -4.01 2.74 -3.71
C ILE A 41 -3.54 3.32 -2.39
N THR A 42 -2.40 3.99 -2.39
CA THR A 42 -1.77 4.53 -1.18
C THR A 42 -0.90 5.74 -1.55
N ASP A 43 -0.46 6.53 -0.58
CA ASP A 43 0.40 7.70 -0.77
C ASP A 43 1.81 7.43 -0.22
N TYR A 44 2.01 7.67 1.07
CA TYR A 44 3.27 7.56 1.81
C TYR A 44 3.20 6.48 2.90
N SER A 45 2.10 5.73 2.98
CA SER A 45 1.93 4.66 3.97
C SER A 45 2.88 3.49 3.73
N SER A 46 3.57 3.02 4.77
CA SER A 46 4.41 1.81 4.71
C SER A 46 3.63 0.51 4.45
N CYS A 47 2.29 0.54 4.44
CA CYS A 47 1.49 -0.66 4.17
C CYS A 47 1.74 -1.26 2.78
N TYR A 48 2.27 -0.46 1.83
CA TYR A 48 2.69 -1.00 0.53
C TYR A 48 3.81 -2.03 0.67
N ILE A 49 4.70 -1.87 1.66
CA ILE A 49 5.84 -2.78 1.89
C ILE A 49 5.31 -4.18 2.21
N ASP A 50 4.33 -4.29 3.11
CA ASP A 50 3.65 -5.57 3.39
C ASP A 50 2.93 -6.11 2.15
N TYR A 51 2.31 -5.23 1.36
CA TYR A 51 1.60 -5.60 0.13
C TYR A 51 2.53 -6.12 -0.98
N LEU A 52 3.83 -5.78 -0.97
CA LEU A 52 4.82 -6.32 -1.91
C LEU A 52 4.90 -7.85 -1.86
N LEU A 53 4.64 -8.47 -0.71
CA LEU A 53 4.62 -9.93 -0.56
C LEU A 53 3.57 -10.61 -1.45
N LEU A 54 2.53 -9.88 -1.87
CA LEU A 54 1.48 -10.38 -2.77
C LEU A 54 1.83 -10.22 -4.24
N ASN A 55 2.84 -9.39 -4.58
CA ASN A 55 3.17 -8.95 -5.93
C ASN A 55 1.94 -8.56 -6.77
N ARG A 56 1.07 -7.73 -6.17
CA ARG A 56 -0.13 -7.18 -6.82
C ARG A 56 0.05 -5.70 -7.13
N PRO A 57 -0.71 -5.13 -8.08
CA PRO A 57 -0.58 -3.73 -8.46
C PRO A 57 -0.74 -2.76 -7.29
N ILE A 58 0.12 -1.74 -7.28
CA ILE A 58 0.10 -0.61 -6.34
C ILE A 58 0.04 0.67 -7.16
N ILE A 59 -0.86 1.58 -6.80
CA ILE A 59 -0.91 2.94 -7.32
C ILE A 59 -0.55 3.89 -6.18
N PHE A 60 0.41 4.77 -6.44
CA PHE A 60 0.86 5.78 -5.52
C PHE A 60 0.16 7.11 -5.83
N PHE A 61 -0.84 7.49 -5.04
CA PHE A 61 -1.60 8.74 -5.25
C PHE A 61 -0.98 9.89 -4.44
N ASN A 62 0.14 10.41 -4.93
CA ASN A 62 1.00 11.39 -4.27
C ASN A 62 0.70 12.84 -4.72
N TYR A 63 -0.57 13.24 -4.64
CA TYR A 63 -1.07 14.53 -5.14
C TYR A 63 -0.43 15.77 -4.46
N ASP A 64 0.13 15.60 -3.26
CA ASP A 64 0.76 16.64 -2.45
C ASP A 64 2.26 16.39 -2.23
N TYR A 65 2.92 15.64 -3.12
CA TYR A 65 4.32 15.23 -2.96
C TYR A 65 5.28 16.37 -2.63
N ASP A 66 5.18 17.49 -3.37
CA ASP A 66 6.03 18.66 -3.15
C ASP A 66 5.82 19.29 -1.77
N ASP A 67 4.57 19.34 -1.29
CA ASP A 67 4.25 19.84 0.05
C ASP A 67 4.71 18.88 1.13
N TYR A 68 4.50 17.58 0.91
CA TYR A 68 4.93 16.53 1.83
C TYR A 68 6.45 16.55 2.02
N MET A 69 7.24 16.63 0.94
CA MET A 69 8.71 16.71 1.00
C MET A 69 9.26 18.01 1.60
N ARG A 70 8.51 19.12 1.52
CA ARG A 70 8.90 20.38 2.16
C ARG A 70 8.76 20.34 3.68
N VAL A 71 7.72 19.69 4.18
CA VAL A 71 7.37 19.64 5.61
C VAL A 71 8.04 18.47 6.31
N ASP A 72 8.07 17.30 5.68
CA ASP A 72 8.56 16.05 6.25
C ASP A 72 9.87 15.64 5.55
N ARG A 73 11.00 16.09 6.13
CA ARG A 73 12.31 16.05 5.46
C ARG A 73 12.96 14.67 5.35
N SER A 74 12.32 13.58 5.78
CA SER A 74 13.05 12.33 5.94
C SER A 74 12.21 11.09 5.68
N LEU A 75 11.84 10.87 4.41
CA LEU A 75 11.64 9.49 3.99
C LEU A 75 12.97 8.73 4.14
N TYR A 76 12.90 7.51 4.67
CA TYR A 76 14.09 6.67 4.86
C TYR A 76 14.87 6.43 3.56
N PHE A 77 14.15 6.42 2.43
CA PHE A 77 14.70 6.24 1.09
C PHE A 77 14.08 7.28 0.15
N PRO A 78 14.76 7.65 -0.94
CA PRO A 78 14.14 8.46 -1.99
C PRO A 78 12.84 7.77 -2.46
N TYR A 79 11.72 8.50 -2.40
CA TYR A 79 10.38 7.95 -2.66
C TYR A 79 10.32 7.14 -3.96
N GLU A 80 10.79 7.75 -5.05
CA GLU A 80 10.83 7.15 -6.39
C GLU A 80 11.63 5.84 -6.46
N ASN A 81 12.64 5.67 -5.60
CA ASN A 81 13.50 4.50 -5.65
C ASN A 81 12.88 3.26 -4.99
N VAL A 82 11.86 3.43 -4.15
CA VAL A 82 11.29 2.35 -3.32
C VAL A 82 9.79 2.18 -3.50
N THR A 83 9.16 2.90 -4.42
CA THR A 83 7.71 2.85 -4.65
C THR A 83 7.40 2.24 -6.03
N PRO A 84 7.29 0.90 -6.13
CA PRO A 84 7.15 0.21 -7.42
C PRO A 84 5.71 0.20 -7.93
N GLY A 85 5.29 1.33 -8.50
CA GLY A 85 3.95 1.56 -9.03
C GLY A 85 3.85 2.90 -9.73
N GLU A 86 2.72 3.13 -10.39
CA GLU A 86 2.43 4.41 -11.03
C GLU A 86 2.25 5.50 -9.97
N LYS A 87 2.85 6.67 -10.17
CA LYS A 87 2.72 7.83 -9.29
C LYS A 87 1.73 8.81 -9.92
N CYS A 88 0.53 8.84 -9.38
CA CYS A 88 -0.56 9.70 -9.85
C CYS A 88 -0.61 10.96 -8.99
N GLN A 89 -0.42 12.13 -9.59
CA GLN A 89 -0.50 13.42 -8.91
C GLN A 89 -1.90 14.04 -8.96
N ASN A 90 -2.79 13.48 -9.78
CA ASN A 90 -4.17 13.94 -9.89
C ASN A 90 -5.14 12.78 -10.17
N PHE A 91 -6.43 13.10 -10.11
CA PHE A 91 -7.50 12.11 -10.24
C PHE A 91 -7.61 11.51 -11.65
N ASP A 92 -7.29 12.29 -12.69
CA ASP A 92 -7.36 11.81 -14.07
C ASP A 92 -6.28 10.74 -14.33
N GLU A 93 -5.06 10.96 -13.85
CA GLU A 93 -3.98 9.97 -13.86
C GLU A 93 -4.36 8.69 -13.09
N LEU A 94 -4.97 8.85 -11.91
CA LEU A 94 -5.45 7.72 -11.12
C LEU A 94 -6.50 6.89 -11.90
N LEU A 95 -7.45 7.56 -12.56
CA LEU A 95 -8.48 6.89 -13.37
C LEU A 95 -7.88 6.16 -14.57
N VAL A 96 -6.97 6.80 -15.31
CA VAL A 96 -6.28 6.18 -16.45
C VAL A 96 -5.50 4.96 -16.00
N THR A 97 -4.81 5.05 -14.87
CA THR A 97 -4.04 3.94 -14.29
C THR A 97 -4.95 2.77 -13.91
N LEU A 98 -6.08 3.04 -13.26
CA LEU A 98 -7.08 2.02 -12.93
C LEU A 98 -7.66 1.34 -14.18
N GLN A 99 -7.92 2.10 -15.25
CA GLN A 99 -8.39 1.55 -16.53
C GLN A 99 -7.34 0.64 -17.18
N ASN A 100 -6.07 1.05 -17.17
CA ASN A 100 -4.95 0.23 -17.65
C ASN A 100 -4.85 -1.09 -16.88
N LEU A 101 -4.90 -1.04 -15.55
CA LEU A 101 -4.89 -2.25 -14.72
C LEU A 101 -6.11 -3.14 -14.97
N TYR A 102 -7.29 -2.56 -15.19
CA TYR A 102 -8.51 -3.30 -15.50
C TYR A 102 -8.40 -4.12 -16.80
N VAL A 103 -7.70 -3.60 -17.80
CA VAL A 103 -7.41 -4.32 -19.06
C VAL A 103 -6.15 -5.20 -18.98
N GLY A 104 -5.55 -5.36 -17.79
CA GLY A 104 -4.43 -6.25 -17.54
C GLY A 104 -3.04 -5.66 -17.83
N LYS A 105 -2.94 -4.34 -18.05
CA LYS A 105 -1.66 -3.65 -18.24
C LYS A 105 -1.04 -3.33 -16.88
N ASP A 106 -0.04 -4.10 -16.48
CA ASP A 106 0.70 -3.96 -15.22
C ASP A 106 2.22 -3.93 -15.48
N ASP A 107 2.73 -2.73 -15.73
CA ASP A 107 4.12 -2.50 -16.13
C ASP A 107 5.12 -2.61 -14.96
N TYR A 108 4.63 -2.64 -13.70
CA TYR A 108 5.45 -2.54 -12.49
C TYR A 108 5.74 -3.88 -11.82
N ARG A 109 5.35 -5.00 -12.42
CA ARG A 109 5.47 -6.32 -11.78
C ARG A 109 6.90 -6.73 -11.45
N GLU A 110 7.85 -6.47 -12.35
CA GLU A 110 9.26 -6.77 -12.12
C GLU A 110 9.88 -5.83 -11.09
N GLU A 111 9.55 -4.55 -11.15
CA GLU A 111 10.01 -3.56 -10.18
C GLU A 111 9.52 -3.91 -8.76
N ARG A 112 8.27 -4.35 -8.61
CA ARG A 112 7.74 -4.82 -7.32
C ARG A 112 8.51 -6.00 -6.76
N GLU A 113 8.94 -6.94 -7.60
CA GLU A 113 9.79 -8.06 -7.16
C GLU A 113 11.16 -7.56 -6.69
N ASN A 114 11.77 -6.63 -7.43
CA ASN A 114 13.05 -6.05 -7.05
C ASN A 114 12.97 -5.32 -5.70
N ILE A 115 11.97 -4.46 -5.53
CA ILE A 115 11.77 -3.73 -4.27
C ILE A 115 11.36 -4.65 -3.13
N LYS A 116 10.62 -5.73 -3.39
CA LYS A 116 10.35 -6.78 -2.39
C LYS A 116 11.66 -7.38 -1.88
N THR A 117 12.62 -7.69 -2.76
CA THR A 117 13.93 -8.21 -2.33
C THR A 117 14.80 -7.18 -1.61
N PHE A 118 14.57 -5.89 -1.86
CA PHE A 118 15.22 -4.82 -1.13
C PHE A 118 14.76 -4.76 0.34
N PHE A 119 13.44 -4.89 0.60
CA PHE A 119 12.88 -4.84 1.96
C PHE A 119 12.87 -6.18 2.70
N TYR A 120 12.77 -7.30 1.98
CA TYR A 120 12.67 -8.63 2.56
C TYR A 120 13.79 -9.55 2.07
N SER A 121 14.51 -10.16 3.01
CA SER A 121 15.39 -11.27 2.69
C SER A 121 14.58 -12.48 2.21
N SER A 122 15.23 -13.39 1.48
CA SER A 122 14.60 -14.64 1.01
C SER A 122 13.97 -15.47 2.14
N GLU A 123 14.49 -15.34 3.35
CA GLU A 123 13.99 -15.97 4.55
C GLU A 123 12.74 -15.30 5.14
N THR A 124 12.64 -13.97 5.07
CA THR A 124 11.52 -13.20 5.61
C THR A 124 10.37 -13.01 4.63
N GLN A 125 10.56 -13.41 3.36
CA GLN A 125 9.48 -13.55 2.39
C GLN A 125 8.59 -14.78 2.62
N LYS A 126 8.91 -15.62 3.61
CA LYS A 126 8.16 -16.81 4.01
C LYS A 126 7.59 -16.62 5.42
N SER A 127 6.83 -17.61 5.90
CA SER A 127 6.40 -17.61 7.30
C SER A 127 7.58 -17.51 8.26
N VAL A 128 7.56 -16.50 9.12
CA VAL A 128 8.57 -16.29 10.17
C VAL A 128 8.08 -16.70 11.55
N SER A 129 6.81 -17.11 11.69
CA SER A 129 6.20 -17.42 12.99
C SER A 129 6.94 -18.53 13.73
N GLU A 130 7.30 -19.62 13.05
CA GLU A 130 8.06 -20.72 13.65
C GLU A 130 9.42 -20.27 14.17
N LYS A 131 10.12 -19.40 13.43
CA LYS A 131 11.42 -18.86 13.87
C LYS A 131 11.27 -18.02 15.14
N ILE A 132 10.25 -17.17 15.19
CA ILE A 132 9.97 -16.33 16.35
C ILE A 132 9.57 -17.19 17.56
N ILE A 133 8.66 -18.15 17.36
CA ILE A 133 8.23 -19.08 18.43
C ILE A 133 9.42 -19.85 18.98
N ASN A 134 10.25 -20.43 18.11
CA ASN A 134 11.44 -21.16 18.52
C ASN A 134 12.44 -20.25 19.25
N HIS A 135 12.58 -18.99 18.85
CA HIS A 135 13.46 -18.05 19.55
C HIS A 135 12.96 -17.72 20.95
N VAL A 136 11.66 -17.48 21.12
CA VAL A 136 11.04 -17.14 22.41
C VAL A 136 11.03 -18.34 23.36
N LEU A 137 10.79 -19.55 22.86
CA LEU A 137 10.71 -20.77 23.68
C LEU A 137 12.08 -21.39 24.03
N ASN A 138 13.15 -21.01 23.32
CA ASN A 138 14.52 -21.49 23.58
C ASN A 138 15.40 -20.46 24.32
N LEU A 139 14.76 -19.47 24.98
CA LEU A 139 15.35 -18.71 26.10
C LEU A 139 15.09 -19.47 27.41
#